data_AF-A0AAV6APZ3-F1
#
_entry.id   AF-A0AAV6APZ3-F1
#
_cell.length_a   1.000
_cell.length_b   1.000
_cell.length_c   1.000
_cell.angle_alpha   90.00
_cell.angle_beta   90.00
_cell.angle_gamma   90.00
#
_symmetry.space_group_name_H-M   'P 1'
#
loop_
_entity.id
_entity.type
_entity.pdbx_description
1 polymer ?
#
loop_
_entity_poly.entity_id
_entity_poly.type
_entity_poly.pdbx_seq_one_letter_code
_entity_poly.pdbx_strand_id
1 'polypeptide(L)'
;MRSIIGDKWGAVAALAMSLSAASPAAAEPAMWIVSDDDTTVHLFGTIHLLAPETEWRSDDLKAAMEGADALWLEIDILRDTSGALAMITRGTSPDRPLKDRLGAENYAEVERAATEIGVPMDRIDRLRPWLAAVTLGMEAIRRSGFDQTGVDVHLASEAMERGLP
;
A
#
# COMPACT_ATOMS: atom_id res chain seq x y z
N MET A 1 62.06 13.79 31.45
CA MET A 1 61.12 14.51 30.58
C MET A 1 59.97 13.54 30.26
N ARG A 2 58.77 13.74 30.83
CA ARG A 2 57.60 12.87 30.61
C ARG A 2 56.99 13.19 29.25
N SER A 3 56.77 12.17 28.43
CA SER A 3 56.14 12.27 27.11
C SER A 3 54.63 12.53 27.26
N ILE A 4 54.14 13.65 26.72
CA ILE A 4 52.73 14.06 26.70
C ILE A 4 52.15 13.71 25.32
N ILE A 5 52.19 12.42 24.96
CA ILE A 5 51.61 11.94 23.71
C ILE A 5 50.77 10.70 24.02
N GLY A 6 49.57 10.93 24.52
CA GLY A 6 48.62 9.84 24.74
C GLY A 6 47.33 10.38 25.29
N ASP A 7 46.58 11.13 24.49
CA ASP A 7 45.17 11.48 24.80
C ASP A 7 44.39 12.05 23.60
N LYS A 8 45.06 12.53 22.54
CA LYS A 8 44.35 13.20 21.42
C LYS A 8 43.69 12.25 20.40
N TRP A 9 44.05 10.96 20.40
CA TRP A 9 43.47 9.98 19.47
C TRP A 9 42.21 9.30 20.03
N GLY A 10 42.05 9.23 21.36
CA GLY A 10 40.88 8.63 21.98
C GLY A 10 39.60 9.45 21.77
N ALA A 11 39.71 10.78 21.81
CA ALA A 11 38.57 11.68 21.64
C ALA A 11 38.01 11.69 20.21
N VAL A 12 38.86 11.53 19.19
CA VAL A 12 38.43 11.47 17.78
C VAL A 12 37.76 10.13 17.47
N ALA A 13 38.27 9.03 18.03
CA ALA A 13 37.65 7.71 17.90
C ALA A 13 36.27 7.65 18.58
N ALA A 14 36.11 8.25 19.76
CA ALA A 14 34.84 8.30 20.47
C ALA A 14 33.76 9.12 19.74
N LEU A 15 34.14 10.21 19.07
CA LEU A 15 33.20 11.03 18.28
C LEU A 15 32.76 10.34 16.98
N ALA A 16 33.67 9.60 16.33
CA ALA A 16 33.36 8.82 15.12
C ALA A 16 32.46 7.59 15.41
N MET A 17 32.61 6.95 16.58
CA MET A 17 31.73 5.85 17.00
C MET A 17 30.33 6.31 17.40
N SER A 18 30.15 7.58 17.78
CA SER A 18 28.85 8.13 18.19
C SER A 18 27.95 8.48 17.00
N LEU A 19 28.52 8.81 15.83
CA LEU A 19 27.76 9.19 14.63
C LEU A 19 27.26 7.98 13.82
N SER A 20 27.78 6.78 14.09
CA SER A 20 27.46 5.56 13.34
C SER A 20 26.31 4.74 13.95
N ALA A 21 25.68 5.23 15.03
CA ALA A 21 24.56 4.57 15.71
C ALA A 21 23.18 5.09 15.29
N ALA A 22 23.10 5.97 14.29
CA ALA A 22 21.83 6.27 13.64
C ALA A 22 21.52 5.11 12.68
N SER A 23 20.93 4.03 13.22
CA SER A 23 20.18 3.10 12.38
C SER A 23 19.16 3.92 11.57
N PRO A 24 18.92 3.60 10.28
CA PRO A 24 17.76 4.16 9.62
C PRO A 24 16.56 3.91 10.53
N ALA A 25 15.87 4.96 10.95
CA ALA A 25 14.60 4.78 11.61
C ALA A 25 13.75 3.97 10.64
N ALA A 26 13.41 2.74 11.01
CA ALA A 26 12.38 2.00 10.30
C ALA A 26 11.15 2.90 10.37
N ALA A 27 10.79 3.50 9.23
CA ALA A 27 9.67 4.41 9.17
C ALA A 27 8.41 3.56 9.32
N GLU A 28 7.94 3.40 10.55
CA GLU A 28 6.66 2.77 10.82
C GLU A 28 5.54 3.63 10.20
N PRO A 29 4.49 3.01 9.63
CA PRO A 29 3.39 3.79 9.08
C PRO A 29 2.71 4.61 10.19
N ALA A 30 2.35 5.85 9.85
CA ALA A 30 1.72 6.74 10.80
C ALA A 30 0.37 6.18 11.29
N MET A 31 0.11 6.36 12.58
CA MET A 31 -1.19 6.09 13.19
C MET A 31 -1.71 7.37 13.84
N TRP A 32 -3.03 7.54 13.80
CA TRP A 32 -3.71 8.62 14.51
C TRP A 32 -4.63 8.04 15.57
N ILE A 33 -4.68 8.70 16.72
CA ILE A 33 -5.56 8.30 17.83
C ILE A 33 -6.53 9.44 18.08
N VAL A 34 -7.81 9.10 18.13
CA VAL A 34 -8.89 9.98 18.59
C VAL A 34 -9.52 9.31 19.79
N SER A 35 -9.54 9.98 20.94
CA SER A 35 -10.07 9.41 22.17
C SER A 35 -10.88 10.42 22.97
N ASP A 36 -11.86 9.91 23.70
CA ASP A 36 -12.60 10.61 24.75
C ASP A 36 -12.58 9.78 26.06
N ASP A 37 -13.56 9.99 26.94
CA ASP A 37 -13.60 9.37 28.27
C ASP A 37 -13.78 7.84 28.23
N ASP A 38 -14.47 7.31 27.22
CA ASP A 38 -14.82 5.88 27.14
C ASP A 38 -14.52 5.21 25.79
N THR A 39 -14.09 5.99 24.80
CA THR A 39 -13.87 5.52 23.44
C THR A 39 -12.47 5.89 22.95
N THR A 40 -11.81 4.95 22.28
CA THR A 40 -10.54 5.21 21.57
C THR A 40 -10.62 4.63 20.15
N VAL A 41 -10.42 5.48 19.15
CA VAL A 41 -10.36 5.11 17.74
C VAL A 41 -8.92 5.25 17.26
N HIS A 42 -8.35 4.15 16.80
CA HIS A 42 -7.09 4.12 16.09
C HIS A 42 -7.37 4.16 14.59
N LEU A 43 -6.83 5.17 13.90
CA LEU A 43 -6.89 5.27 12.44
C LEU A 43 -5.53 4.88 11.86
N PHE A 44 -5.56 3.85 11.01
CA PHE A 44 -4.40 3.31 10.33
C PHE A 44 -4.65 3.26 8.81
N GLY A 45 -3.70 3.75 8.03
CA GLY A 45 -3.79 3.71 6.57
C GLY A 45 -3.41 2.34 6.03
N THR A 46 -4.30 1.72 5.25
CA THR A 46 -4.04 0.44 4.57
C THR A 46 -3.73 0.64 3.09
N ILE A 47 -3.17 -0.39 2.47
CA ILE A 47 -2.97 -0.48 1.02
C ILE A 47 -3.38 -1.88 0.55
N HIS A 48 -4.11 -1.96 -0.57
CA HIS A 48 -4.58 -3.22 -1.14
C HIS A 48 -3.48 -4.07 -1.81
N LEU A 49 -2.38 -3.43 -2.20
CA LEU A 49 -1.25 -4.06 -2.86
C LEU A 49 -0.01 -3.87 -2.03
N LEU A 50 0.65 -4.98 -1.66
CA LEU A 50 1.82 -4.94 -0.82
C LEU A 50 2.98 -5.67 -1.52
N ALA A 51 4.19 -5.11 -1.41
CA ALA A 51 5.38 -5.83 -1.82
C ALA A 51 5.73 -6.86 -0.72
N PRO A 52 6.10 -8.12 -1.07
CA PRO A 52 6.24 -9.21 -0.09
C PRO A 52 7.14 -8.91 1.13
N GLU A 53 8.21 -8.15 0.92
CA GLU A 53 9.20 -7.83 1.96
C GLU A 53 8.91 -6.50 2.68
N THR A 54 7.70 -5.94 2.55
CA THR A 54 7.35 -4.68 3.19
C THR A 54 7.12 -4.90 4.68
N GLU A 55 8.00 -4.35 5.51
CA GLU A 55 7.78 -4.26 6.95
C GLU A 55 6.82 -3.09 7.26
N TRP A 56 5.58 -3.40 7.64
CA TRP A 56 4.55 -2.40 7.95
C TRP A 56 3.98 -2.52 9.36
N ARG A 57 4.25 -3.64 10.04
CA ARG A 57 3.58 -4.00 11.30
C ARG A 57 4.39 -3.55 12.51
N SER A 58 4.09 -2.34 12.99
CA SER A 58 4.67 -1.76 14.21
C SER A 58 4.16 -2.41 15.48
N ASP A 59 4.88 -2.20 16.59
CA ASP A 59 4.44 -2.65 17.90
C ASP A 59 3.19 -1.90 18.38
N ASP A 60 3.07 -0.60 18.04
CA ASP A 60 1.86 0.18 18.34
C ASP A 60 0.62 -0.37 17.61
N LEU A 61 0.75 -0.77 16.34
CA LEU A 61 -0.35 -1.37 15.60
C LEU A 61 -0.75 -2.73 16.17
N LYS A 62 0.24 -3.55 16.58
CA LYS A 62 -0.04 -4.83 17.25
C LYS A 62 -0.82 -4.61 18.53
N ALA A 63 -0.38 -3.67 19.37
CA ALA A 63 -1.07 -3.34 20.62
C ALA A 63 -2.50 -2.82 20.38
N ALA A 64 -2.67 -1.95 19.38
CA ALA A 64 -4.00 -1.44 18.99
C ALA A 64 -4.92 -2.57 18.52
N MET A 65 -4.42 -3.49 17.67
CA MET A 65 -5.19 -4.65 17.26
C MET A 65 -5.52 -5.57 18.44
N GLU A 66 -4.56 -5.91 19.28
CA GLU A 66 -4.76 -6.79 20.45
C GLU A 66 -5.82 -6.24 21.41
N GLY A 67 -5.86 -4.93 21.63
CA GLY A 67 -6.83 -4.25 22.49
C GLY A 67 -8.15 -3.85 21.83
N ALA A 68 -8.30 -4.02 20.51
CA ALA A 68 -9.49 -3.58 19.79
C ALA A 68 -10.71 -4.47 20.05
N ASP A 69 -11.87 -3.84 20.24
CA ASP A 69 -13.17 -4.51 20.32
C ASP A 69 -13.79 -4.78 18.94
N ALA A 70 -13.36 -4.07 17.89
CA ALA A 70 -13.86 -4.17 16.52
C ALA A 70 -12.83 -3.67 15.50
N LEU A 71 -12.90 -4.14 14.26
CA LEU A 71 -12.12 -3.62 13.13
C LEU A 71 -13.06 -3.08 12.05
N TRP A 72 -12.92 -1.79 11.72
CA TRP A 72 -13.65 -1.15 10.62
C TRP A 72 -12.73 -0.91 9.43
N LEU A 73 -13.11 -1.44 8.27
CA LEU A 73 -12.43 -1.22 6.99
C LEU A 73 -13.33 -0.41 6.05
N GLU A 74 -12.75 0.19 5.00
CA GLU A 74 -13.50 0.94 3.98
C GLU A 74 -14.61 0.08 3.35
N ILE A 75 -14.29 -1.19 3.10
CA ILE A 75 -15.20 -2.22 2.60
C ILE A 75 -14.87 -3.54 3.31
N ASP A 76 -15.86 -4.41 3.46
CA ASP A 76 -15.64 -5.79 3.90
C ASP A 76 -15.02 -6.59 2.73
N ILE A 77 -13.71 -6.45 2.55
CA ILE A 77 -12.96 -7.04 1.44
C ILE A 77 -13.06 -8.58 1.37
N LEU A 78 -13.38 -9.25 2.47
CA LEU A 78 -13.44 -10.72 2.51
C LEU A 78 -14.82 -11.25 2.11
N ARG A 79 -15.88 -10.44 2.22
CA ARG A 79 -17.27 -10.91 2.08
C ARG A 79 -18.11 -10.08 1.13
N ASP A 80 -17.78 -8.80 0.93
CA ASP A 80 -18.52 -7.90 0.06
C ASP A 80 -17.91 -7.83 -1.34
N THR A 81 -18.66 -8.32 -2.33
CA THR A 81 -18.30 -8.26 -3.75
C THR A 81 -19.03 -7.15 -4.50
N SER A 82 -19.92 -6.40 -3.82
CA SER A 82 -20.78 -5.39 -4.44
C SER A 82 -19.98 -4.24 -5.07
N GLY A 83 -18.88 -3.83 -4.43
CA GLY A 83 -17.96 -2.81 -4.95
C GLY A 83 -17.31 -3.24 -6.27
N ALA A 84 -16.75 -4.46 -6.32
CA ALA A 84 -16.16 -5.01 -7.53
C ALA A 84 -17.19 -5.15 -8.66
N LEU A 85 -18.40 -5.61 -8.34
CA LEU A 85 -19.49 -5.71 -9.31
C LEU A 85 -19.93 -4.34 -9.85
N ALA A 86 -20.01 -3.33 -8.98
CA ALA A 86 -20.33 -1.96 -9.37
C ALA A 86 -19.24 -1.36 -10.27
N MET A 87 -17.96 -1.60 -9.95
CA MET A 87 -16.81 -1.19 -10.78
C MET A 87 -16.90 -1.77 -12.18
N ILE A 88 -17.11 -3.09 -12.31
CA ILE A 88 -17.22 -3.76 -13.61
C ILE A 88 -18.44 -3.25 -14.39
N THR A 89 -19.59 -3.15 -13.73
CA THR A 89 -20.85 -2.75 -14.37
C THR A 89 -20.80 -1.31 -14.85
N ARG A 90 -20.24 -0.40 -14.04
CA ARG A 90 -20.14 1.03 -14.37
C ARG A 90 -18.93 1.34 -15.26
N GLY A 91 -17.91 0.49 -15.23
CA GLY A 91 -16.66 0.68 -15.96
C GLY A 91 -16.65 -0.02 -17.31
N THR A 92 -17.54 -0.97 -17.57
CA THR A 92 -17.70 -1.55 -18.91
C THR A 92 -18.47 -0.59 -19.82
N SER A 93 -18.07 -0.53 -21.08
CA SER A 93 -18.75 0.19 -22.16
C SER A 93 -19.56 -0.81 -22.98
N PRO A 94 -20.90 -0.70 -23.02
CA PRO A 94 -21.74 -1.69 -23.69
C PRO A 94 -21.63 -1.62 -25.22
N ASP A 95 -21.37 -0.42 -25.77
CA ASP A 95 -21.61 -0.08 -27.16
C ASP A 95 -20.45 0.67 -27.85
N ARG A 96 -19.58 1.32 -27.08
CA ARG A 96 -18.53 2.20 -27.62
C ARG A 96 -17.13 1.76 -27.17
N PRO A 97 -16.23 1.36 -28.08
CA PRO A 97 -14.87 0.95 -27.75
C PRO A 97 -14.04 2.13 -27.21
N LEU A 98 -12.90 1.80 -26.60
CA LEU A 98 -12.01 2.76 -25.95
C LEU A 98 -11.45 3.78 -26.95
N LYS A 99 -11.10 3.33 -28.16
CA LYS A 99 -10.60 4.18 -29.26
C LYS A 99 -11.52 5.35 -29.56
N ASP A 100 -12.82 5.09 -29.63
CA ASP A 100 -13.80 6.11 -29.97
C ASP A 100 -13.97 7.15 -28.86
N ARG A 101 -13.55 6.84 -27.62
CA ARG A 101 -13.66 7.73 -26.46
C ARG A 101 -12.41 8.59 -26.23
N LEU A 102 -11.24 8.11 -26.62
CA LEU A 102 -9.95 8.74 -26.32
C LEU A 102 -9.42 9.65 -27.43
N GLY A 103 -9.86 9.44 -28.68
CA GLY A 103 -9.21 10.04 -29.85
C GLY A 103 -7.90 9.33 -30.19
N ALA A 104 -7.36 9.58 -31.39
CA ALA A 104 -6.26 8.80 -31.94
C ALA A 104 -4.96 8.89 -31.14
N GLU A 105 -4.60 10.09 -30.66
CA GLU A 105 -3.37 10.35 -29.90
C GLU A 105 -3.35 9.59 -28.57
N ASN A 106 -4.35 9.82 -27.72
CA ASN A 106 -4.46 9.14 -26.42
C ASN A 106 -4.63 7.62 -26.57
N TYR A 107 -5.33 7.15 -27.62
CA TYR A 107 -5.45 5.71 -27.87
C TYR A 107 -4.09 5.08 -28.20
N ALA A 108 -3.25 5.76 -28.99
CA ALA A 108 -1.90 5.30 -29.28
C ALA A 108 -1.01 5.26 -28.03
N GLU A 109 -1.16 6.23 -27.11
CA GLU A 109 -0.47 6.21 -25.83
C GLU A 109 -0.90 5.02 -24.96
N VAL A 110 -2.20 4.75 -24.88
CA VAL A 110 -2.74 3.59 -24.16
C VAL A 110 -2.26 2.28 -24.77
N GLU A 111 -2.25 2.15 -26.10
CA GLU A 111 -1.75 0.96 -26.79
C GLU A 111 -0.27 0.71 -26.50
N ARG A 112 0.54 1.77 -26.51
CA ARG A 112 1.96 1.70 -26.14
C ARG A 112 2.14 1.23 -24.69
N ALA A 113 1.42 1.84 -23.75
CA ALA A 113 1.49 1.48 -22.34
C ALA A 113 1.04 0.03 -22.08
N ALA A 114 -0.08 -0.39 -22.70
CA ALA A 114 -0.60 -1.74 -22.60
C ALA A 114 0.40 -2.78 -23.14
N THR A 115 1.04 -2.48 -24.28
CA THR A 115 2.07 -3.33 -24.87
C THR A 115 3.28 -3.49 -23.94
N GLU A 116 3.75 -2.40 -23.33
CA GLU A 116 4.90 -2.40 -22.41
C GLU A 116 4.68 -3.33 -21.20
N ILE A 117 3.45 -3.39 -20.69
CA ILE A 117 3.07 -4.26 -19.56
C ILE A 117 2.41 -5.57 -20.00
N GLY A 118 2.38 -5.88 -21.30
CA GLY A 118 1.86 -7.14 -21.83
C GLY A 118 0.35 -7.33 -21.67
N VAL A 119 -0.42 -6.24 -21.63
CA VAL A 119 -1.89 -6.24 -21.65
C VAL A 119 -2.37 -6.16 -23.09
N PRO A 120 -3.07 -7.20 -23.60
CA PRO A 120 -3.73 -7.15 -24.89
C PRO A 120 -4.84 -6.09 -24.94
N MET A 121 -4.90 -5.32 -26.02
CA MET A 121 -5.87 -4.23 -26.18
C MET A 121 -7.33 -4.71 -26.14
N ASP A 122 -7.61 -5.92 -26.62
CA ASP A 122 -8.95 -6.53 -26.58
C ASP A 122 -9.50 -6.69 -25.14
N ARG A 123 -8.62 -6.83 -24.13
CA ARG A 123 -9.04 -6.87 -22.73
C ARG A 123 -9.55 -5.53 -22.20
N ILE A 124 -9.04 -4.42 -22.74
CA ILE A 124 -9.35 -3.07 -22.25
C ILE A 124 -10.23 -2.26 -23.21
N ASP A 125 -10.41 -2.71 -24.45
CA ASP A 125 -11.15 -1.95 -25.47
C ASP A 125 -12.65 -1.80 -25.13
N ARG A 126 -13.22 -2.74 -24.37
CA ARG A 126 -14.60 -2.66 -23.87
C ARG A 126 -14.72 -1.91 -22.55
N LEU A 127 -13.64 -1.34 -22.02
CA LEU A 127 -13.66 -0.58 -20.77
C LEU A 127 -13.85 0.92 -21.07
N ARG A 128 -14.48 1.62 -20.15
CA ARG A 128 -14.47 3.08 -20.11
C ARG A 128 -13.07 3.56 -19.74
N PRO A 129 -12.66 4.78 -20.16
CA PRO A 129 -11.31 5.28 -19.96
C PRO A 129 -10.76 5.15 -18.54
N TRP A 130 -11.59 5.44 -17.52
CA TRP A 130 -11.17 5.36 -16.13
C TRP A 130 -10.87 3.92 -15.68
N LEU A 131 -11.68 2.93 -16.10
CA LEU A 131 -11.46 1.53 -15.72
C LEU A 131 -10.28 0.95 -16.49
N ALA A 132 -10.10 1.32 -17.76
CA ALA A 132 -8.90 0.97 -18.51
C ALA A 132 -7.62 1.48 -17.82
N ALA A 133 -7.63 2.73 -17.35
CA ALA A 133 -6.50 3.31 -16.61
C ALA A 133 -6.22 2.56 -15.30
N VAL A 134 -7.25 2.24 -14.52
CA VAL A 134 -7.10 1.41 -13.30
C VAL A 134 -6.54 0.03 -13.64
N THR A 135 -7.08 -0.65 -14.66
CA THR A 135 -6.60 -1.98 -15.07
C THR A 135 -5.13 -1.97 -15.48
N LEU A 136 -4.70 -0.98 -16.26
CA LEU A 136 -3.30 -0.84 -16.67
C LEU A 136 -2.39 -0.52 -15.48
N GLY A 137 -2.82 0.37 -14.58
CA GLY A 137 -2.07 0.70 -13.37
C GLY A 137 -1.88 -0.51 -12.45
N MET A 138 -2.94 -1.28 -12.23
CA MET A 138 -2.90 -2.51 -11.43
C MET A 138 -1.96 -3.56 -12.02
N GLU A 139 -1.98 -3.77 -13.33
CA GLU A 139 -1.06 -4.72 -13.97
C GLU A 139 0.38 -4.23 -13.90
N ALA A 140 0.64 -2.93 -14.07
CA ALA A 140 1.97 -2.36 -13.90
C ALA A 140 2.51 -2.61 -12.47
N ILE A 141 1.70 -2.36 -11.44
CA ILE A 141 2.07 -2.62 -10.03
C ILE A 141 2.32 -4.12 -9.81
N ARG A 142 1.44 -5.00 -10.30
CA ARG A 142 1.60 -6.45 -10.15
C ARG A 142 2.89 -6.95 -10.81
N ARG A 143 3.24 -6.43 -11.98
CA ARG A 143 4.50 -6.76 -12.67
C ARG A 143 5.74 -6.27 -11.93
N SER A 144 5.60 -5.25 -11.08
CA SER A 144 6.69 -4.81 -10.20
C SER A 144 6.87 -5.68 -8.95
N GLY A 145 6.08 -6.75 -8.79
CA GLY A 145 6.25 -7.75 -7.73
C GLY A 145 5.33 -7.57 -6.53
N PHE A 146 4.39 -6.62 -6.57
CA PHE A 146 3.34 -6.45 -5.57
C PHE A 146 2.23 -7.47 -5.80
N ASP A 147 1.63 -7.98 -4.72
CA ASP A 147 0.49 -8.88 -4.77
C ASP A 147 -0.76 -8.24 -4.11
N GLN A 148 -1.92 -8.88 -4.27
CA GLN A 148 -3.21 -8.38 -3.75
C GLN A 148 -3.45 -8.71 -2.26
N THR A 149 -2.43 -9.19 -1.57
CA THR A 149 -2.47 -9.45 -0.12
C THR A 149 -2.06 -8.17 0.60
N GLY A 150 -2.92 -7.17 0.50
CA GLY A 150 -2.74 -5.87 1.13
C GLY A 150 -2.75 -5.92 2.66
N VAL A 151 -2.38 -4.80 3.26
CA VAL A 151 -2.44 -4.60 4.72
C VAL A 151 -3.86 -4.83 5.26
N ASP A 152 -4.86 -4.35 4.53
CA ASP A 152 -6.27 -4.56 4.82
C ASP A 152 -6.66 -6.04 4.81
N VAL A 153 -6.17 -6.83 3.85
CA VAL A 153 -6.39 -8.29 3.80
C VAL A 153 -5.81 -8.99 5.01
N HIS A 154 -4.60 -8.61 5.41
CA HIS A 154 -3.96 -9.14 6.62
C HIS A 154 -4.75 -8.81 7.89
N LEU A 155 -5.13 -7.54 8.08
CA LEU A 155 -5.89 -7.11 9.26
C LEU A 155 -7.30 -7.71 9.30
N ALA A 156 -7.98 -7.81 8.16
CA ALA A 156 -9.29 -8.46 8.06
C ALA A 156 -9.21 -9.95 8.44
N SER A 157 -8.18 -10.65 7.96
CA SER A 157 -7.96 -12.07 8.26
C SER A 157 -7.69 -12.28 9.75
N GLU A 158 -6.83 -11.46 10.35
CA GLU A 158 -6.56 -11.49 11.79
C GLU A 158 -7.81 -11.21 12.64
N ALA A 159 -8.59 -10.20 12.26
CA ALA A 159 -9.86 -9.87 12.93
C ALA A 159 -10.83 -11.06 12.87
N MET A 160 -10.97 -11.69 11.69
CA MET A 160 -11.80 -12.87 11.49
C MET A 160 -11.33 -14.06 12.34
N GLU A 161 -10.02 -14.33 12.41
CA GLU A 161 -9.44 -15.39 13.25
C GLU A 161 -9.71 -15.18 14.74
N ARG A 162 -9.76 -13.92 15.18
CA ARG A 162 -10.05 -13.53 16.56
C ARG A 162 -11.55 -13.40 16.86
N GLY A 163 -12.40 -13.44 15.86
CA GLY A 163 -13.84 -13.19 16.00
C GLY A 163 -14.17 -11.74 16.34
N LEU A 164 -13.30 -10.80 15.96
CA LEU A 164 -13.63 -9.37 16.04
C LEU A 164 -14.70 -9.04 14.99
N PRO A 165 -15.73 -8.27 15.36
CA PRO A 165 -16.71 -7.75 14.43
C PRO A 165 -16.10 -6.74 13.46
#